data_AF-A0A0P4UXI6-F1
#
_entry.id   AF-A0A0P4UXI6-F1
#
_cell.length_a   1.000
_cell.length_b   1.000
_cell.length_c   1.000
_cell.angle_alpha   90.00
_cell.angle_beta   90.00
_cell.angle_gamma   90.00
#
_symmetry.space_group_name_H-M   'P 1'
#
loop_
_entity.id
_entity.type
_entity.pdbx_description
1 polymer ?
#
loop_
_entity_poly.entity_id
_entity_poly.type
_entity_poly.pdbx_seq_one_letter_code
_entity_poly.pdbx_strand_id
1 'polypeptide(L)'
;MFLKIWRFITLILVALFMGLEFAHTLELPAKMQYDRTLYITIQNSLYRYFGAPGPGAFITVGAVLCAIALTVLVRKRRPAFWWTLAGTLCLAIAFPAIYFLRIEPVNVVIEQATAVVSADWVRLRNQWEYAHAMNFIFSLVSFSAFVISIVVDAPQLEKDRS
;
A
#
# COMPACT_ATOMS: atom_id res chain seq x y z
N MET A 1 24.76 -10.21 -6.17
CA MET A 1 23.41 -10.82 -6.21
C MET A 1 22.51 -10.39 -5.07
N PHE A 2 22.99 -10.36 -3.82
CA PHE A 2 22.23 -9.95 -2.63
C PHE A 2 21.35 -8.69 -2.79
N LEU A 3 21.92 -7.53 -3.17
CA LEU A 3 21.12 -6.30 -3.33
C LEU A 3 20.04 -6.42 -4.43
N LYS A 4 20.30 -7.16 -5.51
CA LYS A 4 19.33 -7.38 -6.58
C LYS A 4 18.13 -8.18 -6.08
N ILE A 5 18.36 -9.17 -5.22
CA ILE A 5 17.31 -9.97 -4.58
C ILE A 5 16.42 -9.08 -3.69
N TRP A 6 17.01 -8.23 -2.85
CA TRP A 6 16.24 -7.29 -2.01
C TRP A 6 15.41 -6.30 -2.82
N ARG A 7 15.98 -5.75 -3.90
CA ARG A 7 15.24 -4.89 -4.83
C ARG A 7 14.06 -5.62 -5.45
N PHE A 8 14.28 -6.84 -5.93
CA PHE A 8 13.25 -7.66 -6.54
C PHE A 8 12.12 -7.96 -5.55
N ILE A 9 12.43 -8.47 -4.36
CA ILE A 9 11.43 -8.79 -3.33
C ILE A 9 10.65 -7.53 -2.93
N THR A 10 11.34 -6.41 -2.70
CA THR A 10 10.69 -5.14 -2.33
C THR A 10 9.73 -4.68 -3.42
N LEU A 11 10.15 -4.69 -4.69
CA LEU A 11 9.28 -4.28 -5.80
C LEU A 11 8.04 -5.17 -5.92
N ILE A 12 8.19 -6.50 -5.80
CA ILE A 12 7.05 -7.41 -5.88
C ILE A 12 6.06 -7.15 -4.75
N LEU A 13 6.53 -7.04 -3.51
CA LEU A 13 5.65 -6.81 -2.36
C LEU A 13 4.94 -5.45 -2.44
N VAL A 14 5.66 -4.39 -2.82
CA VAL A 14 5.08 -3.05 -2.97
C VAL A 14 4.11 -3.00 -4.15
N ALA A 15 4.39 -3.70 -5.26
CA ALA A 15 3.47 -3.80 -6.39
C ALA A 15 2.17 -4.54 -6.01
N LEU A 16 2.26 -5.63 -5.24
CA LEU A 16 1.10 -6.35 -4.75
C LEU A 16 0.26 -5.49 -3.80
N PHE A 17 0.90 -4.80 -2.84
CA PHE A 17 0.21 -3.86 -1.96
C PHE A 17 -0.48 -2.72 -2.74
N MET A 18 0.25 -2.07 -3.66
CA MET A 18 -0.31 -1.06 -4.55
C MET A 18 -1.48 -1.60 -5.39
N GLY A 19 -1.41 -2.86 -5.82
CA GLY A 19 -2.47 -3.53 -6.56
C GLY A 19 -3.76 -3.69 -5.75
N LEU A 20 -3.66 -4.02 -4.45
CA LEU A 20 -4.83 -4.07 -3.55
C LEU A 20 -5.49 -2.70 -3.43
N GLU A 21 -4.69 -1.65 -3.23
CA GLU A 21 -5.18 -0.27 -3.09
C GLU A 21 -5.76 0.28 -4.41
N PHE A 22 -5.15 -0.09 -5.54
CA PHE A 22 -5.67 0.23 -6.86
C PHE A 22 -7.02 -0.43 -7.13
N ALA A 23 -7.17 -1.71 -6.76
CA ALA A 23 -8.44 -2.41 -6.88
C ALA A 23 -9.54 -1.69 -6.08
N HIS A 24 -9.28 -1.31 -4.82
CA HIS A 24 -10.23 -0.53 -4.03
C HIS A 24 -10.58 0.81 -4.67
N THR A 25 -9.60 1.51 -5.23
CA THR A 25 -9.82 2.79 -5.92
C THR A 25 -10.72 2.63 -7.15
N LEU A 26 -10.55 1.54 -7.92
CA LEU A 26 -11.40 1.24 -9.09
C LEU A 26 -12.82 0.82 -8.72
N GLU A 27 -13.01 0.21 -7.54
CA GLU A 27 -14.32 -0.18 -7.04
C GLU A 27 -15.13 1.01 -6.48
N LEU A 28 -14.45 2.09 -6.09
CA LEU A 28 -15.02 3.26 -5.43
C LEU A 28 -16.28 3.81 -6.14
N PRO A 29 -16.31 4.04 -7.48
CA PRO A 29 -17.50 4.57 -8.14
C PRO A 29 -18.75 3.70 -7.96
N ALA A 30 -18.58 2.38 -7.96
CA ALA A 30 -19.68 1.43 -7.75
C ALA A 30 -20.08 1.39 -6.27
N LYS A 31 -19.11 1.28 -5.36
CA LYS A 31 -19.36 1.21 -3.91
C LYS A 31 -20.07 2.44 -3.34
N MET A 32 -19.87 3.61 -3.94
CA MET A 32 -20.57 4.83 -3.55
C MET A 32 -22.08 4.78 -3.84
N GLN A 33 -22.54 3.84 -4.66
CA GLN A 33 -23.96 3.63 -4.99
C GLN A 33 -24.59 2.50 -4.17
N TYR A 34 -23.79 1.66 -3.50
CA TYR A 34 -24.31 0.55 -2.72
C TYR A 34 -25.04 1.03 -1.48
N ASP A 35 -26.12 0.32 -1.15
CA ASP A 35 -26.74 0.44 0.16
C ASP A 35 -25.82 -0.15 1.25
N ARG A 36 -26.14 0.20 2.49
CA ARG A 36 -25.38 -0.21 3.68
C ARG A 36 -25.26 -1.74 3.79
N THR A 37 -26.33 -2.46 3.52
CA THR A 37 -26.38 -3.92 3.71
C THR A 37 -25.46 -4.61 2.72
N LEU A 38 -25.52 -4.22 1.43
CA LEU A 38 -24.64 -4.74 0.40
C LEU A 38 -23.18 -4.39 0.69
N TYR A 39 -22.90 -3.15 1.08
CA TYR A 39 -21.54 -2.71 1.39
C TYR A 39 -20.91 -3.52 2.53
N ILE A 40 -21.62 -3.66 3.66
CA ILE A 40 -21.15 -4.45 4.82
C ILE A 40 -21.00 -5.92 4.44
N THR A 41 -21.89 -6.46 3.60
CA THR A 41 -21.80 -7.84 3.11
C THR A 41 -20.53 -8.07 2.30
N ILE A 42 -20.20 -7.16 1.38
CA ILE A 42 -18.96 -7.24 0.58
C ILE A 42 -17.73 -7.13 1.49
N GLN A 43 -17.73 -6.19 2.45
CA GLN A 43 -16.61 -6.03 3.37
C GLN A 43 -16.30 -7.30 4.15
N ASN A 44 -17.35 -7.98 4.64
CA ASN A 44 -17.23 -9.19 5.45
C ASN A 44 -17.10 -10.49 4.65
N SER A 45 -17.26 -10.46 3.32
CA SER A 45 -17.15 -11.65 2.46
C SER A 45 -15.96 -11.57 1.51
N LEU A 46 -15.94 -10.57 0.62
CA LEU A 46 -14.95 -10.43 -0.45
C LEU A 46 -13.57 -10.00 0.06
N TYR A 47 -13.51 -9.06 1.01
CA TYR A 47 -12.24 -8.45 1.45
C TYR A 47 -11.53 -9.16 2.60
N ARG A 48 -12.03 -10.32 3.06
CA ARG A 48 -11.39 -11.09 4.15
C ARG A 48 -9.93 -11.46 3.91
N TYR A 49 -9.51 -11.57 2.65
CA TYR A 49 -8.12 -11.90 2.30
C TYR A 49 -7.25 -10.69 1.96
N PHE A 50 -7.83 -9.49 1.87
CA PHE A 50 -7.15 -8.24 1.50
C PHE A 50 -6.39 -7.62 2.68
N GLY A 51 -6.87 -7.83 3.91
CA GLY A 51 -6.26 -7.35 5.15
C GLY A 51 -6.02 -8.48 6.15
N ALA A 52 -5.76 -8.13 7.41
CA ALA A 52 -5.61 -9.12 8.47
C ALA A 52 -6.96 -9.81 8.76
N PRO A 53 -6.98 -11.12 9.10
CA PRO A 53 -5.85 -12.05 9.24
C PRO A 53 -5.40 -12.73 7.93
N GLY A 54 -5.90 -12.26 6.78
CA GLY A 54 -5.61 -12.81 5.46
C GLY A 54 -4.19 -12.52 4.91
N PRO A 55 -3.87 -13.07 3.72
CA PRO A 55 -2.54 -12.95 3.10
C PRO A 55 -2.12 -11.51 2.82
N GLY A 56 -3.08 -10.60 2.55
CA GLY A 56 -2.79 -9.19 2.31
C GLY A 56 -2.05 -8.50 3.45
N ALA A 57 -2.31 -8.86 4.71
CA ALA A 57 -1.57 -8.30 5.85
C ALA A 57 -0.07 -8.64 5.81
N PHE A 58 0.26 -9.89 5.47
CA PHE A 58 1.66 -10.33 5.38
C PHE A 58 2.39 -9.64 4.23
N ILE A 59 1.70 -9.42 3.09
CA ILE A 59 2.23 -8.66 1.95
C ILE A 59 2.55 -7.24 2.38
N THR A 60 1.61 -6.55 3.03
CA THR A 60 1.74 -5.15 3.43
C THR A 60 2.84 -4.94 4.47
N VAL A 61 2.87 -5.77 5.52
CA VAL A 61 3.95 -5.74 6.53
C VAL A 61 5.30 -6.08 5.91
N GLY A 62 5.34 -7.13 5.08
CA GLY A 62 6.55 -7.53 4.36
C GLY A 62 7.10 -6.42 3.46
N ALA A 63 6.23 -5.69 2.75
CA ALA A 63 6.61 -4.57 1.90
C ALA A 63 7.35 -3.48 2.68
N VAL A 64 6.82 -3.08 3.84
CA VAL A 64 7.44 -2.05 4.70
C VAL A 64 8.79 -2.53 5.25
N LEU A 65 8.85 -3.76 5.78
CA LEU A 65 10.09 -4.29 6.34
C LEU A 65 11.17 -4.41 5.26
N CYS A 66 10.81 -4.87 4.05
CA CYS A 66 11.73 -4.95 2.93
C CYS A 66 12.19 -3.57 2.44
N ALA A 67 11.30 -2.58 2.39
CA ALA A 67 11.63 -1.21 2.03
C ALA A 67 12.63 -0.56 3.01
N ILE A 68 12.40 -0.74 4.32
CA ILE A 68 13.32 -0.27 5.37
C ILE A 68 14.68 -0.95 5.23
N ALA A 69 14.71 -2.28 5.10
CA ALA A 69 15.95 -3.02 4.90
C ALA A 69 16.68 -2.55 3.63
N LEU A 70 15.96 -2.38 2.52
CA LEU A 70 16.53 -1.91 1.25
C LEU A 70 17.14 -0.52 1.40
N THR A 71 16.47 0.41 2.09
CA THR A 71 16.99 1.76 2.40
C THR A 71 18.34 1.69 3.11
N VAL A 72 18.45 0.83 4.13
CA VAL A 72 19.71 0.60 4.84
C VAL A 72 20.78 0.00 3.93
N LEU A 73 20.41 -0.95 3.06
CA LEU A 73 21.35 -1.60 2.14
C LEU A 73 21.90 -0.65 1.06
N VAL A 74 21.12 0.31 0.59
CA VAL A 74 21.56 1.29 -0.42
C VAL A 74 22.17 2.56 0.17
N ARG A 75 22.33 2.68 1.50
CA ARG A 75 22.77 3.93 2.19
C ARG A 75 24.06 4.58 1.69
N LYS A 76 24.96 3.82 1.06
CA LYS A 76 26.22 4.33 0.48
C LYS A 76 26.10 4.70 -1.01
N ARG A 77 24.94 4.45 -1.65
CA ARG A 77 24.67 4.69 -3.07
C ARG A 77 23.80 5.94 -3.22
N ARG A 78 24.42 7.12 -3.20
CA ARG A 78 23.72 8.40 -2.93
C ARG A 78 22.46 8.68 -3.77
N PRO A 79 22.45 8.57 -5.12
CA PRO A 79 21.21 8.78 -5.88
C PRO A 79 20.14 7.74 -5.53
N ALA A 80 20.52 6.46 -5.44
CA ALA A 80 19.61 5.37 -5.10
C ALA A 80 19.01 5.53 -3.69
N PHE A 81 19.83 5.96 -2.73
CA PHE A 81 19.44 6.11 -1.34
C PHE A 81 18.28 7.09 -1.17
N TRP A 82 18.37 8.29 -1.76
CA TRP A 82 17.33 9.30 -1.58
C TRP A 82 16.00 8.88 -2.20
N TRP A 83 16.03 8.23 -3.37
CA TRP A 83 14.83 7.67 -3.98
C TRP A 83 14.24 6.50 -3.18
N THR A 84 15.09 5.60 -2.66
CA THR A 84 14.63 4.49 -1.81
C THR A 84 14.05 5.01 -0.49
N LEU A 85 14.66 6.03 0.11
CA LEU A 85 14.17 6.66 1.32
C LEU A 85 12.83 7.35 1.09
N ALA A 86 12.71 8.14 0.02
CA ALA A 86 11.45 8.79 -0.35
C ALA A 86 10.34 7.74 -0.58
N GLY A 87 10.64 6.66 -1.31
CA GLY A 87 9.71 5.56 -1.51
C GLY A 87 9.28 4.90 -0.19
N THR A 88 10.24 4.64 0.70
CA THR A 88 9.97 4.04 2.03
C THR A 88 9.11 4.95 2.91
N LEU A 89 9.34 6.27 2.88
CA LEU A 89 8.52 7.22 3.63
C LEU A 89 7.10 7.31 3.08
N CYS A 90 6.93 7.36 1.75
CA CYS A 90 5.61 7.30 1.12
C CYS A 90 4.89 5.99 1.46
N LEU A 91 5.60 4.87 1.45
CA LEU A 91 5.05 3.58 1.86
C LEU A 91 4.63 3.60 3.33
N ALA A 92 5.45 4.16 4.23
CA ALA A 92 5.14 4.30 5.66
C ALA A 92 3.91 5.17 5.93
N ILE A 93 3.67 6.18 5.07
CA ILE A 93 2.45 6.99 5.11
C ILE A 93 1.24 6.15 4.70
N ALA A 94 1.31 5.39 3.61
CA ALA A 94 0.23 4.49 3.19
C ALA A 94 -0.05 3.40 4.25
N PHE A 95 0.99 2.70 4.67
CA PHE A 95 0.99 1.77 5.78
C PHE A 95 2.30 1.86 6.55
N PRO A 96 2.30 2.12 7.87
CA PRO A 96 1.14 1.95 8.77
C PRO A 96 0.23 3.19 8.97
N ALA A 97 0.63 4.40 8.57
CA ALA A 97 -0.01 5.61 9.10
C ALA A 97 -1.49 5.77 8.70
N ILE A 98 -1.82 5.81 7.40
CA ILE A 98 -3.22 5.95 6.95
C ILE A 98 -4.05 4.75 7.40
N TYR A 99 -3.49 3.54 7.34
CA TYR A 99 -4.20 2.34 7.78
C TYR A 99 -4.73 2.46 9.21
N PHE A 100 -3.85 2.66 10.19
CA PHE A 100 -4.29 2.69 11.60
C PHE A 100 -5.08 3.94 11.95
N LEU A 101 -4.86 5.07 11.27
CA LEU A 101 -5.56 6.32 11.56
C LEU A 101 -6.94 6.40 10.90
N ARG A 102 -7.16 5.73 9.76
CA ARG A 102 -8.34 5.95 8.90
C ARG A 102 -9.07 4.66 8.50
N ILE A 103 -8.37 3.57 8.23
CA ILE A 103 -8.96 2.32 7.73
C ILE A 103 -9.38 1.42 8.89
N GLU A 104 -8.44 1.12 9.79
CA GLU A 104 -8.66 0.21 10.93
C GLU A 104 -9.83 0.63 11.84
N PRO A 105 -10.02 1.92 12.18
CA PRO A 105 -11.18 2.32 12.98
C PRO A 105 -12.52 1.97 12.31
N VAL A 106 -12.58 1.97 10.98
CA VAL A 106 -13.80 1.57 10.25
C VAL A 106 -13.92 0.05 10.17
N ASN A 107 -12.81 -0.66 9.97
CA ASN A 107 -12.80 -2.14 9.99
C ASN A 107 -13.37 -2.68 11.30
N VAL A 108 -12.91 -2.16 12.45
CA VAL A 108 -13.42 -2.56 13.77
C VAL A 108 -14.93 -2.37 13.88
N VAL A 109 -15.45 -1.24 13.39
CA VAL A 109 -16.90 -0.97 13.41
C VAL A 109 -17.66 -1.90 12.47
N ILE A 110 -17.14 -2.19 11.29
CA ILE A 110 -17.80 -3.07 10.30
C ILE A 110 -17.76 -4.55 10.74
N GLU A 111 -16.67 -5.02 11.35
CA GLU A 111 -16.54 -6.38 11.87
C GLU A 111 -17.47 -6.61 13.07
N GLN A 112 -17.64 -5.61 13.92
CA GLN A 112 -18.52 -5.65 15.08
C GLN A 112 -19.96 -5.25 14.78
N ALA A 113 -20.28 -4.94 13.52
CA ALA A 113 -21.57 -4.39 13.11
C ALA A 113 -22.73 -5.39 13.34
N THR A 114 -23.25 -5.41 14.57
CA THR A 114 -24.66 -5.69 14.83
C THR A 114 -25.49 -4.53 14.24
N ALA A 115 -26.80 -4.70 14.04
CA ALA A 115 -27.68 -3.83 13.24
C ALA A 115 -27.63 -2.30 13.51
N VAL A 116 -26.96 -1.84 14.56
CA VAL A 116 -26.91 -0.49 15.16
C VAL A 116 -26.02 0.54 14.41
N VAL A 117 -25.27 0.19 13.36
CA VAL A 117 -24.45 1.14 12.54
C VAL A 117 -25.30 2.14 11.70
N SER A 118 -26.54 2.44 12.07
CA SER A 118 -27.50 3.16 11.22
C SER A 118 -27.23 4.66 11.09
N ALA A 119 -26.79 5.35 12.15
CA ALA A 119 -26.74 6.82 12.14
C ALA A 119 -25.59 7.42 11.32
N ASP A 120 -24.46 6.71 11.19
CA ASP A 120 -23.21 7.27 10.68
C ASP A 120 -22.59 6.51 9.49
N TRP A 121 -23.35 5.62 8.87
CA TRP A 121 -22.80 4.69 7.87
C TRP A 121 -22.14 5.40 6.67
N VAL A 122 -22.73 6.50 6.16
CA VAL A 122 -22.18 7.25 5.02
C VAL A 122 -20.81 7.83 5.35
N ARG A 123 -20.62 8.32 6.59
CA ARG A 123 -19.34 8.84 7.05
C ARG A 123 -18.28 7.72 7.07
N LEU A 124 -18.64 6.56 7.62
CA LEU A 124 -17.75 5.39 7.69
C LEU A 124 -17.33 4.90 6.30
N ARG A 125 -18.28 4.75 5.37
CA ARG A 125 -17.97 4.42 3.98
C ARG A 125 -17.01 5.43 3.37
N ASN A 126 -17.36 6.72 3.42
CA ASN A 126 -16.54 7.75 2.78
C ASN A 126 -15.13 7.77 3.39
N GLN A 127 -15.01 7.61 4.71
CA GLN A 127 -13.71 7.52 5.37
C GLN A 127 -12.89 6.34 4.85
N TRP A 128 -13.47 5.16 4.73
CA TRP A 128 -12.79 3.95 4.28
C TRP A 128 -12.39 4.05 2.79
N GLU A 129 -13.34 4.40 1.92
CA GLU A 129 -13.10 4.52 0.47
C GLU A 129 -12.04 5.58 0.13
N TYR A 130 -12.14 6.77 0.70
CA TYR A 130 -11.16 7.83 0.43
C TYR A 130 -9.80 7.56 1.08
N ALA A 131 -9.74 6.81 2.18
CA ALA A 131 -8.46 6.39 2.75
C ALA A 131 -7.74 5.41 1.82
N HIS A 132 -8.44 4.45 1.22
CA HIS A 132 -7.86 3.54 0.23
C HIS A 132 -7.42 4.26 -1.06
N ALA A 133 -8.23 5.20 -1.56
CA ALA A 133 -7.82 6.04 -2.68
C ALA A 133 -6.54 6.84 -2.38
N MET A 134 -6.41 7.37 -1.15
CA MET A 134 -5.20 8.06 -0.72
C MET A 134 -4.00 7.11 -0.58
N ASN A 135 -4.21 5.90 -0.05
CA ASN A 135 -3.19 4.85 0.00
C ASN A 135 -2.69 4.46 -1.39
N PHE A 136 -3.58 4.38 -2.38
CA PHE A 136 -3.18 4.11 -3.75
C PHE A 136 -2.21 5.18 -4.28
N ILE A 137 -2.49 6.47 -4.05
CA ILE A 137 -1.60 7.56 -4.46
C ILE A 137 -0.23 7.43 -3.81
N PHE A 138 -0.17 7.24 -2.48
CA PHE A 138 1.10 7.10 -1.77
C PHE A 138 1.88 5.84 -2.16
N SER A 139 1.19 4.72 -2.36
CA SER A 139 1.82 3.46 -2.80
C SER A 139 2.31 3.53 -4.24
N LEU A 140 1.61 4.24 -5.13
CA LEU A 140 2.06 4.51 -6.50
C LEU A 140 3.34 5.37 -6.53
N VAL A 141 3.38 6.44 -5.73
CA VAL A 141 4.57 7.28 -5.57
C VAL A 141 5.72 6.46 -4.98
N SER A 142 5.44 5.64 -3.96
CA SER A 142 6.41 4.72 -3.36
C SER A 142 7.01 3.76 -4.40
N PHE A 143 6.15 3.07 -5.16
CA PHE A 143 6.57 2.13 -6.19
C PHE A 143 7.42 2.82 -7.26
N SER A 144 6.97 3.97 -7.75
CA SER A 144 7.69 4.77 -8.75
C SER A 144 9.07 5.18 -8.24
N ALA A 145 9.19 5.61 -6.99
CA ALA A 145 10.46 5.98 -6.37
C ALA A 145 11.42 4.77 -6.25
N PHE A 146 10.92 3.57 -5.91
CA PHE A 146 11.74 2.36 -5.92
C PHE A 146 12.23 1.99 -7.32
N VAL A 147 11.38 2.11 -8.35
CA VAL A 147 11.80 1.88 -9.74
C VAL A 147 12.88 2.88 -10.15
N ILE A 148 12.67 4.18 -9.90
CA ILE A 148 13.65 5.23 -10.19
C ILE A 148 14.97 4.95 -9.45
N SER A 149 14.92 4.54 -8.18
CA SER A 149 16.12 4.19 -7.41
C SER A 149 16.96 3.12 -8.09
N ILE A 150 16.35 2.18 -8.81
CA ILE A 150 17.06 1.11 -9.51
C ILE A 150 17.65 1.63 -10.81
N VAL A 151 16.88 2.43 -11.55
CA VAL A 151 17.29 3.04 -12.82
C VAL A 151 18.50 3.95 -12.63
N VAL A 152 18.50 4.83 -11.62
CA VAL A 152 19.61 5.76 -11.36
C VAL A 152 20.87 5.08 -10.79
N ASP A 153 20.74 3.85 -10.32
CA ASP A 153 21.84 3.05 -9.77
C ASP A 153 22.37 2.01 -10.76
N ALA A 154 21.79 1.93 -11.95
CA ALA A 154 22.27 1.04 -13.01
C ALA A 154 23.62 1.54 -13.54
N PRO A 155 24.60 0.64 -13.80
CA PRO A 155 25.85 1.03 -14.42
C PRO A 155 25.58 1.68 -15.79
N GLN A 156 26.15 2.86 -16.04
CA GLN A 156 26.13 3.45 -17.38
C GLN A 156 26.98 2.58 -18.31
N LEU A 157 26.35 1.88 -19.24
CA LEU A 157 27.02 0.97 -20.19
C LEU A 157 27.96 1.69 -21.19
N GLU A 158 28.02 3.02 -21.16
CA GLU A 158 28.62 3.84 -22.23
C GLU A 158 29.94 4.55 -21.89
N LYS A 159 30.49 4.41 -20.67
CA LYS A 159 31.74 5.10 -20.30
C LYS A 159 33.03 4.27 -20.38
N ASP A 160 32.95 2.98 -20.69
CA ASP A 160 34.12 2.08 -20.79
C ASP A 160 34.53 1.76 -22.24
N ARG A 161 34.10 2.57 -23.23
CA ARG A 161 34.43 2.36 -24.66
C ARG A 161 35.11 3.56 -25.35
N SER A 162 35.58 4.56 -24.60
CA SER A 162 36.33 5.72 -25.14
C SER A 162 37.77 5.72 -24.67
#